data_AF-A0A7U3GQM5-F1
#
_entry.id   AF-A0A7U3GQM5-F1
#
_cell.length_a   1.000
_cell.length_b   1.000
_cell.length_c   1.000
_cell.angle_alpha   90.00
_cell.angle_beta   90.00
_cell.angle_gamma   90.00
#
_symmetry.space_group_name_H-M   'P 1'
#
loop_
_entity.id
_entity.type
_entity.pdbx_description
1 polymer ?
#
loop_
_entity_poly.entity_id
_entity_poly.type
_entity_poly.pdbx_seq_one_letter_code
_entity_poly.pdbx_strand_id
1 'polypeptide(L)'
;MATVLHVYKEVDIINNGFITPELKDTITISFDEKPGMQPISLTSEELHLVPGKYPSATRDYEYKRLGTLSLLAGIDLHSGIVTETVSRTHNSNDFIAFLKKLDSSYPKDKRIRVILDNLSVHTSAKSREFLLTVPKGFDFVFTPKHG
;
A
#
# COMPACT_ATOMS: atom_id res chain seq x y z
N MET A 1 -10.03 -16.14 -9.69
CA MET A 1 -8.60 -16.13 -10.05
C MET A 1 -8.35 -15.45 -11.40
N ALA A 2 -9.14 -15.77 -12.43
CA ALA A 2 -8.91 -15.31 -13.81
C ALA A 2 -8.81 -13.77 -13.98
N THR A 3 -9.66 -12.98 -13.31
CA THR A 3 -9.68 -11.52 -13.48
C THR A 3 -8.37 -10.84 -13.03
N VAL A 4 -7.84 -11.20 -11.87
CA VAL A 4 -6.58 -10.61 -11.37
C VAL A 4 -5.39 -11.02 -12.24
N LEU A 5 -5.34 -12.28 -12.66
CA LEU A 5 -4.29 -12.76 -13.58
C LEU A 5 -4.35 -12.04 -14.93
N HIS A 6 -5.56 -11.76 -15.43
CA HIS A 6 -5.74 -10.97 -16.64
C HIS A 6 -5.16 -9.55 -16.47
N VAL A 7 -5.46 -8.87 -15.35
CA VAL A 7 -4.91 -7.54 -15.07
C VAL A 7 -3.38 -7.56 -15.01
N TYR A 8 -2.76 -8.53 -14.32
CA TYR A 8 -1.31 -8.65 -14.32
C TYR A 8 -0.74 -8.92 -15.72
N LYS A 9 -1.45 -9.69 -16.55
CA LYS A 9 -1.04 -9.93 -17.93
C LYS A 9 -1.18 -8.68 -18.80
N GLU A 10 -2.22 -7.88 -18.61
CA GLU A 10 -2.36 -6.57 -19.27
C GLU A 10 -1.19 -5.65 -18.90
N VAL A 11 -0.84 -5.56 -17.61
CA VAL A 11 0.32 -4.79 -17.15
C VAL A 11 1.62 -5.27 -17.83
N ASP A 12 1.86 -6.58 -17.89
CA ASP A 12 3.03 -7.15 -18.58
C ASP A 12 3.05 -6.78 -20.07
N ILE A 13 1.91 -6.88 -20.76
CA ILE A 13 1.78 -6.51 -22.18
C ILE A 13 2.09 -5.02 -22.39
N ILE A 14 1.54 -4.14 -21.55
CA ILE A 14 1.78 -2.68 -21.58
C ILE A 14 3.26 -2.37 -21.35
N ASN A 15 3.86 -2.97 -20.32
CA ASN A 15 5.26 -2.76 -19.96
C ASN A 15 6.22 -3.23 -21.07
N ASN A 16 5.82 -4.24 -21.85
CA ASN A 16 6.55 -4.71 -23.03
C ASN A 16 6.27 -3.89 -24.31
N GLY A 17 5.54 -2.78 -24.23
CA GLY A 17 5.33 -1.82 -25.32
C GLY A 17 4.15 -2.11 -26.25
N PHE A 18 3.32 -3.11 -25.95
CA PHE A 18 2.12 -3.43 -26.72
C PHE A 18 0.93 -2.64 -26.16
N ILE A 19 0.75 -1.42 -26.65
CA ILE A 19 -0.23 -0.47 -26.09
C ILE A 19 -1.48 -0.40 -26.98
N THR A 20 -2.64 -0.69 -26.40
CA THR A 20 -3.93 -0.24 -26.95
C THR A 20 -4.28 1.14 -26.39
N PRO A 21 -5.06 1.98 -27.10
CA PRO A 21 -5.45 3.32 -26.62
C PRO A 21 -6.10 3.29 -25.23
N GLU A 22 -6.87 2.25 -24.94
CA GLU A 22 -7.60 2.06 -23.68
C GLU A 22 -6.68 1.75 -22.49
N LEU A 23 -5.57 1.04 -22.75
CA LEU A 23 -4.59 0.64 -21.75
C LEU A 23 -3.53 1.71 -21.48
N LYS A 24 -3.31 2.65 -22.41
CA LYS A 24 -2.33 3.75 -22.28
C LYS A 24 -2.65 4.73 -21.15
N ASP A 25 -3.92 4.82 -20.77
CA ASP A 25 -4.45 5.82 -19.84
C ASP A 25 -4.80 5.27 -18.46
N THR A 26 -4.37 4.04 -18.16
CA THR A 26 -4.61 3.37 -16.88
C THR A 26 -3.31 3.18 -16.11
N ILE A 27 -3.31 3.58 -14.84
CA ILE A 27 -2.27 3.25 -13.86
C ILE A 27 -2.78 2.08 -13.02
N THR A 28 -2.00 1.01 -12.91
CA THR A 28 -2.37 -0.16 -12.11
C THR A 28 -1.59 -0.22 -10.80
N ILE A 29 -2.29 -0.11 -9.69
CA ILE A 29 -1.76 -0.19 -8.33
C ILE A 29 -2.09 -1.55 -7.73
N SER A 30 -1.11 -2.30 -7.25
CA SER A 30 -1.35 -3.43 -6.33
C SER A 30 -1.26 -2.92 -4.90
N PHE A 31 -2.36 -3.06 -4.16
CA PHE A 31 -2.53 -2.50 -2.82
C PHE A 31 -2.69 -3.60 -1.78
N ASP A 32 -2.07 -3.40 -0.62
CA ASP A 32 -2.25 -4.24 0.56
C ASP A 32 -2.10 -3.43 1.85
N GLU A 33 -2.62 -3.97 2.93
CA GLU A 33 -2.52 -3.40 4.27
C GLU A 33 -1.86 -4.37 5.23
N LYS A 34 -0.91 -3.85 6.01
CA LYS A 34 -0.26 -4.56 7.12
C LYS A 34 -0.68 -3.92 8.43
N PRO A 35 -1.86 -4.26 8.99
CA PRO A 35 -2.23 -3.83 10.33
C PRO A 35 -1.38 -4.54 11.37
N GLY A 36 -1.42 -4.08 12.63
CA GLY A 36 -0.82 -4.83 13.72
C GLY A 36 0.71 -4.69 13.84
N MET A 37 1.36 -3.81 13.07
CA MET A 37 2.80 -3.63 13.16
C MET A 37 3.17 -3.05 14.53
N GLN A 38 4.01 -3.76 15.26
CA GLN A 38 4.43 -3.37 16.60
C GLN A 38 5.80 -2.69 16.56
N PRO A 39 5.86 -1.34 16.56
CA PRO A 39 7.12 -0.64 16.81
C PRO A 39 7.65 -0.98 18.20
N ILE A 40 8.93 -1.32 18.26
CA ILE A 40 9.66 -1.59 19.49
C ILE A 40 10.80 -0.60 19.66
N SER A 41 11.06 -0.21 20.91
CA SER A 41 12.24 0.54 21.29
C SER A 41 13.01 -0.23 22.34
N LEU A 42 14.31 0.04 22.46
CA LEU A 42 15.09 -0.45 23.58
C LEU A 42 14.66 0.23 24.88
N THR A 43 14.79 -0.50 25.98
CA THR A 43 14.67 0.03 27.34
C THR A 43 15.91 0.83 27.74
N SER A 44 17.07 0.42 27.23
CA SER A 44 18.42 0.88 27.59
C SER A 44 19.17 1.37 26.35
N GLU A 45 20.16 2.25 26.52
CA GLU A 45 21.05 2.65 25.42
C GLU A 45 21.89 1.46 24.93
N GLU A 46 22.11 1.40 23.62
CA GLU A 46 22.99 0.41 23.03
C GLU A 46 24.45 0.80 23.29
N LEU A 47 25.24 -0.10 23.86
CA LEU A 47 26.64 0.16 24.14
C LEU A 47 27.46 -0.15 22.89
N HIS A 48 28.06 0.88 22.32
CA HIS A 48 28.91 0.73 21.14
C HIS A 48 30.25 0.07 21.49
N LEU A 49 30.84 -0.54 20.47
CA LEU A 49 32.19 -1.09 20.52
C LEU A 49 33.22 0.02 20.74
N VAL A 50 34.17 -0.24 21.64
CA VAL A 50 35.26 0.67 22.01
C VAL A 50 36.57 -0.04 21.73
N PRO A 51 37.35 0.40 20.73
CA PRO A 51 38.63 -0.22 20.39
C PRO A 51 39.52 -0.40 21.62
N GLY A 52 40.03 -1.63 21.81
CA GLY A 52 40.89 -1.97 22.95
C GLY A 52 40.18 -2.17 24.29
N LYS A 53 38.85 -2.00 24.38
CA LYS A 53 38.08 -2.17 25.63
C LYS A 53 36.86 -3.08 25.49
N TYR A 54 36.01 -2.83 24.50
CA TYR A 54 34.81 -3.63 24.24
C TYR A 54 34.82 -4.11 22.78
N PRO A 55 34.98 -5.43 22.53
CA PRO A 55 35.18 -5.96 21.18
C PRO A 55 33.91 -6.04 20.34
N SER A 56 32.73 -5.86 20.95
CA SER A 56 31.44 -5.90 20.28
C SER A 56 30.48 -4.85 20.84
N ALA A 57 29.47 -4.49 20.07
CA ALA A 57 28.33 -3.76 20.60
C ALA A 57 27.50 -4.68 21.50
N THR A 58 26.96 -4.13 22.58
CA THR A 58 26.09 -4.85 23.51
C THR A 58 24.72 -4.20 23.53
N ARG A 59 23.69 -5.02 23.32
CA ARG A 59 22.30 -4.61 23.32
C ARG A 59 21.54 -5.41 24.36
N ASP A 60 20.79 -4.70 25.19
CA ASP A 60 19.88 -5.31 26.16
C ASP A 60 18.75 -6.07 25.43
N TYR A 61 18.27 -7.17 26.01
CA TYR A 61 17.19 -7.97 25.42
C TYR A 61 15.81 -7.40 25.73
N GLU A 62 15.71 -6.53 26.74
CA GLU A 62 14.47 -5.89 27.12
C GLU A 62 14.04 -4.83 26.09
N TYR A 63 12.74 -4.80 25.77
CA TYR A 63 12.16 -3.85 24.83
C TYR A 63 10.84 -3.29 25.32
N LYS A 64 10.55 -2.05 24.91
CA LYS A 64 9.28 -1.37 25.14
C LYS A 64 8.44 -1.43 23.86
N ARG A 65 7.19 -1.87 23.99
CA ARG A 65 6.19 -1.81 22.91
C ARG A 65 5.65 -0.40 22.81
N LEU A 66 5.69 0.19 21.61
CA LEU A 66 5.24 1.57 21.37
C LEU A 66 3.81 1.63 20.80
N GLY A 67 3.01 0.62 21.13
CA GLY A 67 1.67 0.41 20.57
C GLY A 67 1.72 -0.31 19.23
N THR A 68 0.73 -0.02 18.39
CA THR A 68 0.50 -0.69 17.11
C THR A 68 0.28 0.36 16.02
N LEU A 69 0.80 0.08 14.84
CA LEU A 69 0.62 0.87 13.62
C LEU A 69 0.07 -0.01 12.50
N SER A 70 -0.53 0.63 11.51
CA SER A 70 -0.96 0.01 10.26
C SER A 70 -0.23 0.68 9.12
N LEU A 71 0.34 -0.12 8.22
CA LEU A 71 0.89 0.35 6.95
C LEU A 71 -0.12 0.03 5.85
N LEU A 72 -0.52 1.05 5.11
CA LEU A 72 -1.26 0.92 3.87
C LEU A 72 -0.29 1.23 2.75
N ALA A 73 -0.12 0.33 1.78
CA ALA A 73 0.83 0.54 0.70
C ALA A 73 0.26 0.07 -0.64
N GLY A 74 0.53 0.85 -1.69
CA GLY A 74 0.23 0.49 -3.06
C GLY A 74 1.45 0.67 -3.94
N ILE A 75 1.83 -0.38 -4.66
CA ILE A 75 2.90 -0.33 -5.67
C ILE A 75 2.30 -0.11 -7.05
N ASP A 76 2.83 0.87 -7.79
CA ASP A 76 2.58 1.04 -9.21
C ASP A 76 3.30 -0.07 -9.98
N LEU A 77 2.53 -0.92 -10.66
CA LEU A 77 3.07 -2.08 -11.37
C LEU A 77 3.77 -1.72 -12.69
N HIS A 78 3.69 -0.46 -13.12
CA HIS A 78 4.40 0.03 -14.30
C HIS A 78 5.74 0.68 -13.92
N SER A 79 5.76 1.52 -12.88
CA SER A 79 6.95 2.26 -12.47
C SER A 79 7.74 1.61 -11.32
N GLY A 80 7.11 0.72 -10.55
CA GLY A 80 7.67 0.16 -9.32
C GLY A 80 7.64 1.12 -8.12
N ILE A 81 7.09 2.33 -8.27
CA ILE A 81 7.02 3.32 -7.19
C ILE A 81 5.95 2.88 -6.17
N VAL A 82 6.31 2.94 -4.89
CA VAL A 82 5.40 2.64 -3.79
C VAL A 82 4.83 3.94 -3.23
N THR A 83 3.51 4.01 -3.12
CA THR A 83 2.80 4.99 -2.30
C THR A 83 2.41 4.33 -0.99
N GLU A 84 2.70 4.98 0.12
CA GLU A 84 2.55 4.44 1.47
C GLU A 84 1.88 5.43 2.44
N THR A 85 1.13 4.91 3.41
CA THR A 85 0.56 5.67 4.52
C THR A 85 0.71 4.86 5.79
N VAL A 86 1.26 5.47 6.85
CA VAL A 86 1.30 4.87 8.18
C VAL A 86 0.23 5.51 9.05
N SER A 87 -0.62 4.70 9.66
CA SER A 87 -1.67 5.15 10.57
C SER A 87 -1.61 4.44 11.92
N ARG A 88 -2.19 5.06 12.95
CA ARG A 88 -2.46 4.44 14.25
C ARG A 88 -3.76 3.64 14.26
N THR A 89 -4.57 3.77 13.23
CA THR A 89 -5.83 3.04 13.05
C THR A 89 -5.79 2.17 11.79
N HIS A 90 -6.86 1.43 11.54
CA HIS A 90 -7.08 0.64 10.32
C HIS A 90 -8.58 0.66 10.00
N ASN A 91 -9.08 1.82 9.60
CA ASN A 91 -10.48 2.04 9.28
C ASN A 91 -10.63 2.73 7.92
N SER A 92 -11.87 2.90 7.46
CA SER A 92 -12.12 3.53 6.15
C SER A 92 -11.57 4.94 5.99
N ASN A 93 -11.31 5.71 7.06
CA ASN A 93 -10.64 7.01 6.94
C ASN A 93 -9.20 6.87 6.48
N ASP A 94 -8.49 5.85 6.98
CA ASP A 94 -7.10 5.57 6.60
C ASP A 94 -7.05 5.20 5.11
N PHE A 95 -7.97 4.34 4.68
CA PHE A 95 -8.11 3.96 3.28
C PHE A 95 -8.45 5.16 2.39
N ILE A 96 -9.40 6.01 2.79
CA ILE A 96 -9.74 7.24 2.03
C ILE A 96 -8.56 8.21 1.98
N ALA A 97 -7.80 8.37 3.07
CA ALA A 97 -6.61 9.21 3.09
C ALA A 97 -5.55 8.68 2.11
N PHE A 98 -5.38 7.36 2.05
CA PHE A 98 -4.53 6.71 1.06
C PHE A 98 -5.02 6.94 -0.39
N LEU A 99 -6.32 6.78 -0.67
CA LEU A 99 -6.88 7.06 -2.00
C LEU A 99 -6.71 8.53 -2.40
N LYS A 100 -6.86 9.48 -1.47
CA LYS A 100 -6.57 10.90 -1.72
C LYS A 100 -5.09 11.12 -2.07
N LYS A 101 -4.17 10.44 -1.38
CA LYS A 101 -2.73 10.48 -1.69
C LYS A 101 -2.49 9.98 -3.12
N LEU A 102 -3.07 8.83 -3.50
CA LEU A 102 -2.98 8.31 -4.87
C LEU A 102 -3.56 9.28 -5.90
N ASP A 103 -4.79 9.76 -5.71
CA ASP A 103 -5.46 10.70 -6.63
C ASP A 103 -4.65 12.00 -6.81
N SER A 104 -3.93 12.46 -5.78
CA SER A 104 -3.03 13.62 -5.88
C SER A 104 -1.69 13.33 -6.58
N SER A 105 -1.27 12.06 -6.64
CA SER A 105 0.03 11.66 -7.16
C SER A 105 0.04 11.41 -8.66
N TYR A 106 -1.13 11.22 -9.29
CA TYR A 106 -1.26 10.91 -10.72
C TYR A 106 -2.03 12.01 -11.48
N PRO A 107 -1.78 12.15 -12.79
CA PRO A 107 -2.53 13.09 -13.63
C PRO A 107 -4.04 12.81 -13.63
N LYS A 108 -4.86 13.87 -13.56
CA LYS A 108 -6.33 13.77 -13.46
C LYS A 108 -7.02 13.17 -14.67
N ASP A 109 -6.32 13.10 -15.79
CA ASP A 109 -6.79 12.48 -17.03
C ASP A 109 -6.60 10.96 -17.06
N LYS A 110 -5.82 10.39 -16.13
CA LYS A 110 -5.56 8.95 -16.01
C LYS A 110 -6.58 8.27 -15.10
N ARG A 111 -6.89 7.01 -15.40
CA ARG A 111 -7.66 6.12 -14.53
C ARG A 111 -6.72 5.39 -13.58
N ILE A 112 -7.10 5.28 -12.31
CA ILE A 112 -6.31 4.52 -11.32
C ILE A 112 -7.02 3.20 -11.03
N ARG A 113 -6.50 2.11 -11.56
CA ARG A 113 -6.96 0.76 -11.27
C ARG A 113 -6.25 0.25 -10.02
N VAL A 114 -6.99 -0.16 -9.00
CA VAL A 114 -6.44 -0.68 -7.75
C VAL A 114 -6.82 -2.15 -7.61
N ILE A 115 -5.82 -3.02 -7.47
CA ILE A 115 -5.98 -4.43 -7.13
C ILE A 115 -5.88 -4.55 -5.61
N LEU A 116 -6.91 -5.08 -4.95
CA LEU A 116 -7.00 -5.13 -3.49
C LEU A 116 -7.81 -6.33 -3.00
N ASP A 117 -7.68 -6.66 -1.72
CA ASP A 117 -8.45 -7.73 -1.09
C ASP A 117 -9.93 -7.35 -0.87
N ASN A 118 -10.71 -8.25 -0.26
CA ASN A 118 -12.14 -8.05 -0.03
C ASN A 118 -12.47 -7.48 1.36
N LEU A 119 -11.53 -6.79 2.02
CA LEU A 119 -11.77 -6.24 3.34
C LEU A 119 -12.96 -5.26 3.32
N SER A 120 -13.78 -5.30 4.37
CA SER A 120 -15.02 -4.52 4.45
C SER A 120 -14.79 -3.01 4.36
N VAL A 121 -13.61 -2.54 4.77
CA VAL A 121 -13.23 -1.12 4.72
C VAL A 121 -13.19 -0.58 3.28
N HIS A 122 -12.90 -1.43 2.28
CA HIS A 122 -12.85 -1.06 0.86
C HIS A 122 -14.23 -0.85 0.24
N THR A 123 -15.25 -1.47 0.83
CA THR A 123 -16.64 -1.44 0.32
C THR A 123 -17.60 -0.73 1.26
N SER A 124 -17.08 -0.03 2.29
CA SER A 124 -17.88 0.71 3.25
C SER A 124 -18.64 1.85 2.57
N ALA A 125 -19.76 2.28 3.18
CA ALA A 125 -20.55 3.41 2.70
C ALA A 125 -19.68 4.66 2.52
N LYS A 126 -18.78 4.91 3.48
CA LYS A 126 -17.86 6.05 3.46
C LYS A 126 -16.87 5.99 2.30
N SER A 127 -16.30 4.81 2.02
CA SER A 127 -15.39 4.62 0.89
C SER A 127 -16.12 4.82 -0.44
N ARG A 128 -17.35 4.30 -0.57
CA ARG A 128 -18.20 4.48 -1.75
C ARG A 128 -18.59 5.94 -1.97
N GLU A 129 -19.00 6.65 -0.93
CA GLU A 129 -19.30 8.09 -0.99
C GLU A 129 -18.10 8.90 -1.47
N PHE A 130 -16.90 8.60 -0.96
CA PHE A 130 -15.68 9.24 -1.43
C PHE A 130 -15.42 8.95 -2.93
N LEU A 131 -15.56 7.70 -3.37
CA LEU A 131 -15.34 7.34 -4.78
C LEU A 131 -16.27 8.09 -5.74
N LEU A 132 -17.49 8.42 -5.33
CA LEU A 132 -18.42 9.24 -6.13
C LEU A 132 -17.92 10.68 -6.32
N THR A 133 -17.00 11.16 -5.49
CA THR A 133 -16.42 12.50 -5.61
C THR A 133 -15.28 12.60 -6.63
N VAL A 134 -14.85 11.48 -7.24
CA VAL A 134 -13.70 11.42 -8.17
C VAL A 134 -14.16 10.98 -9.58
N PRO A 135 -14.45 11.92 -10.51
CA PRO A 135 -15.23 11.64 -11.75
C PRO A 135 -14.56 10.75 -12.81
N LYS A 136 -13.23 10.78 -12.95
CA LYS A 136 -12.46 9.87 -13.84
C LYS A 136 -11.93 8.62 -13.11
N GLY A 137 -12.39 8.42 -11.86
CA GLY A 137 -11.63 7.96 -10.69
C GLY A 137 -11.03 6.56 -10.68
N PHE A 138 -11.41 5.82 -9.64
CA PHE A 138 -10.77 4.56 -9.27
C PHE A 138 -11.55 3.35 -9.78
N ASP A 139 -10.83 2.40 -10.38
CA ASP A 139 -11.37 1.10 -10.80
C ASP A 139 -10.84 0.01 -9.88
N PHE A 140 -11.72 -0.58 -9.06
CA PHE A 140 -11.30 -1.60 -8.09
C PHE A 140 -11.42 -3.01 -8.66
N VAL A 141 -10.33 -3.76 -8.56
CA VAL A 141 -10.23 -5.17 -8.95
C VAL A 141 -10.00 -5.99 -7.69
N PHE A 142 -11.06 -6.63 -7.21
CA PHE A 142 -11.00 -7.45 -6.01
C PHE A 142 -10.34 -8.80 -6.28
N THR A 143 -9.48 -9.24 -5.36
CA THR A 143 -8.95 -10.59 -5.38
C THR A 143 -10.06 -11.64 -5.20
N PRO A 144 -9.87 -12.89 -5.64
CA PRO A 144 -10.85 -13.94 -5.41
C PRO A 144 -11.04 -14.19 -3.91
N LYS A 145 -12.29 -14.33 -3.44
CA LYS A 145 -12.59 -14.59 -2.03
C LYS A 145 -12.13 -15.97 -1.54
N HIS A 146 -12.09 -16.94 -2.45
CA HIS A 146 -11.68 -18.31 -2.21
C HIS A 146 -10.82 -18.76 -3.39
N GLY A 147 -9.69 -19.41 -3.09
CA GLY A 147 -8.81 -20.08 -4.03
C GLY A 147 -9.04 -21.58 -4.00
#